data_AF-A0A950ABE3-F1
#
_entry.id   AF-A0A950ABE3-F1
#
_cell.length_a   1.000
_cell.length_b   1.000
_cell.length_c   1.000
_cell.angle_alpha   90.00
_cell.angle_beta   90.00
_cell.angle_gamma   90.00
#
_symmetry.space_group_name_H-M   'P 1'
#
loop_
_entity.id
_entity.type
_entity.pdbx_description
1 polymer ?
#
loop_
_entity_poly.entity_id
_entity_poly.type
_entity_poly.pdbx_seq_one_letter_code
_entity_poly.pdbx_strand_id
1 'polypeptide(L)'
;SVLIGLAGLFGIIYVLRILFFTARLQEYVPDLEDWVWYTVCPFFAYVATFAGAIALLHAMSSGALFAIAAAVVALIFIGIRNAWDTSTYIAIHGMPGSPE
;
A
#
# COMPACT_ATOMS: atom_id res chain seq x y z
N SER A 1 20.72 1.99 0.15
CA SER A 1 19.77 2.84 0.92
C SER A 1 19.02 3.82 0.04
N VAL A 2 19.67 4.58 -0.85
CA VAL A 2 19.00 5.57 -1.72
C VAL A 2 17.86 4.99 -2.54
N LEU A 3 18.06 3.86 -3.23
CA LEU A 3 16.99 3.19 -4.02
C LEU A 3 15.80 2.76 -3.16
N ILE A 4 16.06 2.25 -1.95
CA ILE A 4 15.00 1.84 -1.00
C ILE A 4 14.21 3.07 -0.55
N GLY A 5 14.90 4.19 -0.29
CA GLY A 5 14.27 5.46 0.01
C GLY A 5 13.40 5.98 -1.14
N LEU A 6 13.90 5.95 -2.37
CA LEU A 6 13.12 6.34 -3.55
C LEU A 6 11.89 5.45 -3.74
N ALA A 7 12.00 4.14 -3.51
CA ALA A 7 10.87 3.21 -3.59
C ALA A 7 9.81 3.52 -2.52
N GLY A 8 10.21 3.73 -1.27
CA GLY A 8 9.29 4.14 -0.20
C GLY A 8 8.62 5.48 -0.49
N LEU A 9 9.38 6.47 -0.95
CA LEU A 9 8.85 7.79 -1.32
C LEU A 9 7.85 7.71 -2.47
N PHE A 10 8.18 6.95 -3.52
CA PHE A 10 7.29 6.72 -4.65
C PHE A 10 5.97 6.07 -4.19
N GLY A 11 6.05 5.06 -3.32
CA GLY A 11 4.88 4.42 -2.72
C GLY A 11 4.00 5.38 -1.93
N ILE A 12 4.60 6.24 -1.10
CA ILE A 12 3.87 7.30 -0.37
C ILE A 12 3.12 8.23 -1.34
N ILE A 13 3.83 8.77 -2.35
CA ILE A 13 3.25 9.70 -3.32
C ILE A 13 2.10 9.03 -4.07
N TYR A 14 2.26 7.77 -4.46
CA TYR A 14 1.23 7.01 -5.14
C TYR A 14 -0.03 6.84 -4.30
N VAL A 15 0.10 6.41 -3.03
CA VAL A 15 -1.04 6.23 -2.13
C VAL A 15 -1.76 7.55 -1.84
N LEU A 16 -1.01 8.64 -1.62
CA LEU A 16 -1.59 9.97 -1.44
C LEU A 16 -2.35 10.45 -2.68
N ARG A 17 -1.85 10.15 -3.88
CA ARG A 17 -2.52 10.46 -5.14
C ARG A 17 -3.85 9.70 -5.27
N ILE A 18 -3.87 8.42 -4.90
CA ILE A 18 -5.11 7.64 -4.87
C ILE A 18 -6.10 8.24 -3.88
N LEU A 19 -5.69 8.50 -2.64
CA LEU A 19 -6.55 9.07 -1.60
C LEU A 19 -7.17 10.39 -2.07
N PHE A 20 -6.37 11.27 -2.68
CA PHE A 20 -6.83 12.54 -3.21
C PHE A 20 -7.79 12.38 -4.39
N PHE A 21 -7.55 11.40 -5.26
CA PHE A 21 -8.40 11.13 -6.40
C PHE A 21 -9.74 10.51 -5.99
N THR A 22 -9.72 9.51 -5.11
CA THR A 22 -10.92 8.85 -4.58
C THR A 22 -11.78 9.82 -3.78
N ALA A 23 -11.19 10.72 -2.98
CA ALA A 23 -11.93 11.75 -2.25
C ALA A 23 -12.67 12.75 -3.18
N ARG A 24 -12.30 12.82 -4.47
CA ARG A 24 -12.96 13.66 -5.48
C ARG A 24 -14.02 12.92 -6.29
N LEU A 25 -14.02 11.59 -6.27
CA LEU A 25 -15.02 10.77 -6.93
C LEU A 25 -16.23 10.63 -6.00
N GLN A 26 -17.28 11.43 -6.25
CA GLN A 26 -18.48 11.46 -5.39
C GLN A 26 -19.40 10.23 -5.55
N GLU A 27 -19.14 9.37 -6.52
CA GLU A 27 -20.06 8.29 -6.92
C GLU A 27 -19.73 6.93 -6.27
N TYR A 28 -18.52 6.76 -5.75
CA TYR A 28 -18.09 5.56 -5.05
C TYR A 28 -17.84 5.89 -3.58
N VAL A 29 -18.57 5.24 -2.67
CA VAL A 29 -18.36 5.34 -1.22
C VAL A 29 -17.56 4.12 -0.81
N PRO A 30 -16.22 4.22 -0.62
CA PRO A 30 -15.42 3.08 -0.21
C PRO A 30 -15.76 2.74 1.24
N ASP A 31 -15.92 1.45 1.51
CA ASP A 31 -16.13 0.99 2.88
C ASP A 31 -14.88 1.19 3.73
N LEU A 32 -15.03 1.20 5.05
CA LEU A 32 -13.90 1.37 5.98
C LEU A 32 -12.82 0.30 5.76
N GLU A 33 -13.22 -0.93 5.42
CA GLU A 33 -12.29 -2.03 5.12
C GLU A 33 -11.41 -1.70 3.91
N ASP A 34 -11.99 -1.15 2.84
CA ASP A 34 -11.25 -0.77 1.64
C ASP A 34 -10.21 0.33 1.93
N TRP A 35 -10.62 1.33 2.71
CA TRP A 35 -9.71 2.39 3.13
C TRP A 35 -8.51 1.85 3.92
N VAL A 36 -8.75 0.93 4.83
CA VAL A 36 -7.69 0.35 5.66
C VAL A 36 -6.71 -0.44 4.81
N TRP A 37 -7.20 -1.38 3.99
CA TRP A 37 -6.34 -2.34 3.29
C TRP A 37 -5.73 -1.81 1.98
N TYR A 38 -6.41 -0.92 1.26
CA TYR A 38 -5.90 -0.38 0.00
C TYR A 38 -5.14 0.94 0.18
N THR A 39 -5.33 1.66 1.29
CA THR A 39 -4.76 2.99 1.46
C THR A 39 -3.92 3.12 2.74
N VAL A 40 -4.52 2.95 3.93
CA VAL A 40 -3.87 3.27 5.20
C VAL A 40 -2.71 2.31 5.50
N CYS A 41 -2.93 0.99 5.40
CA CYS A 41 -1.91 0.00 5.66
C CYS A 41 -0.70 0.12 4.69
N PRO A 42 -0.91 0.20 3.35
CA PRO A 42 0.18 0.46 2.42
C PRO A 42 0.95 1.76 2.72
N PHE A 43 0.24 2.85 3.05
CA PHE A 43 0.86 4.13 3.38
C PHE A 43 1.88 3.99 4.51
N PHE A 44 1.47 3.40 5.65
CA PHE A 44 2.38 3.23 6.78
C PHE A 44 3.55 2.30 6.47
N ALA A 45 3.36 1.26 5.65
CA ALA A 45 4.45 0.40 5.24
C ALA A 45 5.47 1.13 4.33
N TYR A 46 5.00 1.98 3.42
CA TYR A 46 5.90 2.81 2.60
C TYR A 46 6.62 3.89 3.43
N VAL A 47 5.95 4.50 4.42
CA VAL A 47 6.58 5.42 5.39
C VAL A 47 7.66 4.71 6.20
N ALA A 48 7.38 3.51 6.71
CA ALA A 48 8.37 2.71 7.44
C ALA A 48 9.58 2.36 6.56
N THR A 49 9.35 2.03 5.29
CA THR A 49 10.42 1.75 4.32
C THR A 49 11.28 3.00 4.06
N PHE A 50 10.67 4.16 3.87
CA PHE A 50 11.37 5.42 3.66
C PHE A 50 12.17 5.86 4.90
N ALA A 51 11.54 5.82 6.08
CA ALA A 51 12.19 6.14 7.35
C ALA A 51 13.36 5.17 7.64
N GLY A 52 13.19 3.89 7.38
CA GLY A 52 14.25 2.88 7.49
C GLY A 52 15.42 3.17 6.56
N ALA A 53 15.15 3.60 5.32
CA ALA A 53 16.20 3.99 4.38
C ALA A 53 17.00 5.22 4.86
N ILE A 54 16.33 6.22 5.44
CA ILE A 54 16.97 7.39 6.07
C ILE A 54 17.81 6.97 7.27
N ALA A 55 17.29 6.13 8.15
CA ALA A 55 18.00 5.64 9.33
C ALA A 55 19.25 4.83 8.95
N LEU A 56 19.19 4.06 7.86
CA LEU A 56 20.33 3.31 7.35
C LEU A 56 21.44 4.23 6.80
N LEU A 57 21.08 5.38 6.22
CA LEU A 57 22.05 6.40 5.76
C LEU A 57 22.76 7.12 6.90
N HIS A 58 22.08 7.35 8.02
CA HIS A 58 22.64 8.13 9.13
C HIS A 58 23.45 7.30 10.12
N ALA A 59 23.01 6.07 10.42
CA ALA A 59 23.56 5.32 11.56
C ALA A 59 23.88 3.85 11.28
N MET A 60 23.67 3.34 10.05
CA MET A 60 23.86 1.92 9.69
C MET A 60 23.24 0.95 10.73
N SER A 61 22.09 1.30 11.27
CA SER A 61 21.45 0.56 12.37
C SER A 61 20.82 -0.74 11.88
N SER A 62 21.06 -1.85 12.59
CA SER A 62 20.39 -3.13 12.35
C SER A 62 18.87 -3.02 12.52
N GLY A 63 18.39 -2.16 13.43
CA GLY A 63 16.97 -1.89 13.61
C GLY A 63 16.30 -1.33 12.36
N ALA A 64 17.01 -0.54 11.55
CA ALA A 64 16.49 0.00 10.30
C ALA A 64 16.25 -1.11 9.26
N LEU A 65 17.12 -2.12 9.21
CA LEU A 65 16.95 -3.28 8.33
C LEU A 65 15.73 -4.12 8.75
N PHE A 66 15.52 -4.33 10.05
CA PHE A 66 14.33 -5.01 10.55
C PHE A 66 13.04 -4.25 10.24
N ALA A 67 13.04 -2.92 10.36
CA ALA A 67 11.89 -2.10 10.00
C ALA A 67 11.56 -2.19 8.49
N ILE A 68 12.59 -2.14 7.62
CA ILE A 68 12.40 -2.33 6.17
C ILE A 68 11.88 -3.74 5.88
N ALA A 69 12.44 -4.77 6.50
CA ALA A 69 11.99 -6.15 6.31
C ALA A 69 10.53 -6.33 6.73
N ALA A 70 10.14 -5.82 7.90
CA ALA A 70 8.76 -5.86 8.38
C ALA A 70 7.81 -5.12 7.43
N ALA A 71 8.22 -3.95 6.92
CA ALA A 71 7.44 -3.20 5.94
C ALA A 71 7.24 -3.97 4.63
N VAL A 72 8.28 -4.62 4.10
CA VAL A 72 8.20 -5.44 2.89
C VAL A 72 7.27 -6.64 3.09
N VAL A 73 7.41 -7.35 4.22
CA VAL A 73 6.52 -8.47 4.56
C VAL A 73 5.07 -8.00 4.68
N ALA A 74 4.83 -6.85 5.32
CA ALA A 74 3.50 -6.26 5.41
C ALA A 74 2.94 -5.92 4.02
N LEU A 75 3.73 -5.30 3.13
CA LEU A 75 3.30 -4.99 1.77
C LEU A 75 2.94 -6.25 0.97
N ILE A 76 3.73 -7.32 1.09
CA ILE A 76 3.44 -8.61 0.45
C ILE A 76 2.13 -9.18 0.98
N PHE A 77 1.95 -9.21 2.31
CA PHE A 77 0.73 -9.70 2.93
C PHE A 77 -0.51 -8.91 2.50
N ILE A 78 -0.43 -7.58 2.53
CA ILE A 78 -1.50 -6.69 2.07
C ILE A 78 -1.80 -6.95 0.59
N GLY A 79 -0.78 -7.06 -0.26
CA GLY A 79 -0.95 -7.36 -1.68
C GLY A 79 -1.66 -8.69 -1.92
N ILE A 80 -1.32 -9.74 -1.17
CA ILE A 80 -2.00 -11.05 -1.24
C ILE A 80 -3.46 -10.92 -0.83
N ARG A 81 -3.75 -10.23 0.29
CA ARG A 81 -5.13 -10.00 0.76
C ARG A 81 -5.95 -9.24 -0.27
N ASN A 82 -5.41 -8.15 -0.83
CA ASN A 82 -6.11 -7.32 -1.79
C ASN A 82 -6.36 -8.06 -3.11
N ALA A 83 -5.39 -8.86 -3.57
CA ALA A 83 -5.56 -9.71 -4.76
C ALA A 83 -6.63 -10.79 -4.55
N TRP A 84 -6.66 -11.39 -3.36
CA TRP A 84 -7.69 -12.35 -2.98
C TRP A 84 -9.07 -11.71 -2.96
N ASP A 85 -9.21 -10.59 -2.27
CA ASP A 85 -10.45 -9.81 -2.17
C ASP A 85 -11.02 -9.46 -3.56
N THR A 86 -10.20 -8.87 -4.42
CA THR A 86 -10.59 -8.57 -5.82
C THR A 86 -11.03 -9.82 -6.57
N SER A 87 -10.32 -10.95 -6.42
CA SER A 87 -10.69 -12.21 -7.09
C SER A 87 -12.05 -12.73 -6.60
N THR A 88 -12.31 -12.67 -5.29
CA THR A 88 -13.59 -13.10 -4.72
C THR A 88 -14.73 -12.19 -5.13
N TYR A 89 -14.49 -10.88 -5.20
CA TYR A 89 -15.49 -9.92 -5.68
C TYR A 89 -15.92 -10.24 -7.11
N ILE A 90 -14.96 -10.47 -8.01
CA ILE A 90 -15.23 -10.84 -9.42
C ILE A 90 -15.93 -12.21 -9.50
N ALA A 91 -15.53 -13.19 -8.68
CA ALA A 91 -16.15 -14.51 -8.70
C ALA A 91 -17.62 -14.49 -8.24
N ILE A 92 -17.98 -13.61 -7.30
CA ILE A 92 -19.33 -13.49 -6.76
C ILE A 92 -20.21 -12.59 -7.63
N HIS A 93 -19.69 -11.46 -8.09
CA HIS A 93 -20.47 -10.43 -8.80
C HIS A 93 -20.31 -10.45 -10.33
N GLY A 94 -19.44 -11.29 -10.86
CA GLY A 94 -19.08 -11.28 -12.28
C GLY A 94 -18.15 -10.11 -12.64
N MET A 95 -17.64 -10.10 -13.88
CA MET A 95 -16.91 -8.94 -14.36
C MET A 95 -17.89 -7.80 -14.67
N PRO A 96 -17.58 -6.54 -14.29
CA PRO A 96 -18.39 -5.40 -14.69
C PRO A 96 -18.51 -5.33 -16.23
N GLY A 97 -19.71 -5.55 -16.76
CA GLY A 97 -20.01 -5.42 -18.19
C GLY A 97 -20.09 -6.71 -19.03
N SER A 98 -20.14 -7.91 -18.44
CA SER A 98 -20.53 -9.10 -19.19
C SER A 98 -22.03 -9.06 -19.53
N PRO A 99 -22.44 -9.22 -20.81
CA PRO A 99 -23.84 -9.40 -21.16
C PRO A 99 -24.33 -10.74 -20.61
N GLU A 100 -25.50 -10.71 -19.99
CA GLU A 100 -26.26 -11.89 -19.54
C GLU A 100 -26.86 -12.72 -20.69
#